data_AF-A0A7W4F161-F1
#
_entry.id   AF-A0A7W4F161-F1
#
_cell.length_a   1.000
_cell.length_b   1.000
_cell.length_c   1.000
_cell.angle_alpha   90.00
_cell.angle_beta   90.00
_cell.angle_gamma   90.00
#
_symmetry.space_group_name_H-M   'P 1'
#
loop_
_entity.id
_entity.type
_entity.pdbx_description
1 polymer ?
#
loop_
_entity_poly.entity_id
_entity_poly.type
_entity_poly.pdbx_seq_one_letter_code
_entity_poly.pdbx_strand_id
1 'polypeptide(L)'
;MSEEYGGAKVVVIGGGTGSFTLLSGLRKYVSDLTALVNMADDGGSTGQLRDELGVLPPGDVRQCLVALSDSPRVRDLFNYRFDDGSLKGHAFGNLFLTALEKMTGSFGEAVQLASQVLNIQGRVIPTTLTDITLCVE
;
A
#
# COMPACT_ATOMS: atom_id res chain seq x y z
N MET A 1 14.78 12.58 25.30
CA MET A 1 15.09 12.83 23.88
C MET A 1 13.83 12.57 23.08
N SER A 2 13.09 13.51 22.51
CA SER A 2 13.15 14.98 22.44
C SER A 2 11.83 15.37 21.77
N GLU A 3 10.98 16.11 22.46
CA GLU A 3 9.67 16.60 22.01
C GLU A 3 9.77 17.70 20.92
N GLU A 4 10.78 17.66 20.07
CA GLU A 4 11.09 18.78 19.15
C GLU A 4 10.48 18.61 17.75
N TYR A 5 9.83 17.47 17.45
CA TYR A 5 9.18 17.19 16.15
C TYR A 5 7.70 16.80 16.26
N GLY A 6 7.07 16.92 17.44
CA GLY A 6 5.75 16.39 17.77
C GLY A 6 4.51 16.99 17.06
N GLY A 7 4.68 17.74 15.96
CA GLY A 7 3.57 18.38 15.25
C GLY A 7 3.77 18.64 13.76
N ALA A 8 4.90 18.24 13.16
CA ALA A 8 5.10 18.42 11.73
C ALA A 8 4.19 17.47 10.93
N LYS A 9 3.37 18.03 10.05
CA LYS A 9 2.55 17.26 9.10
C LYS A 9 3.39 16.97 7.86
N VAL A 10 3.70 15.70 7.63
CA VAL A 10 4.55 15.28 6.51
C VAL A 10 3.74 14.47 5.52
N VAL A 11 3.82 14.87 4.25
CA VAL A 11 3.23 14.13 3.13
C VAL A 11 4.35 13.59 2.26
N VAL A 12 4.35 12.27 2.05
CA VAL A 12 5.22 11.59 1.10
C VAL A 12 4.40 11.28 -0.14
N ILE A 13 4.86 11.73 -1.30
CA ILE A 13 4.22 11.47 -2.59
C ILE A 13 5.12 10.55 -3.39
N GLY A 14 4.60 9.41 -3.83
CA GLY A 14 5.37 8.47 -4.64
C GLY A 14 4.79 7.07 -4.73
N GLY A 15 5.69 6.10 -4.86
CA GLY A 15 5.37 4.67 -4.91
C GLY A 15 6.59 3.81 -4.63
N GLY A 16 6.44 2.51 -4.87
CA GLY A 16 7.50 1.52 -4.84
C GLY A 16 8.28 1.41 -3.54
N THR A 17 9.50 0.87 -3.70
CA THR A 17 10.44 0.57 -2.60
C THR A 17 11.04 1.82 -1.95
N GLY A 18 11.14 2.92 -2.70
CA GLY A 18 11.59 4.22 -2.18
C GLY A 18 10.64 4.75 -1.10
N SER A 19 9.34 4.74 -1.39
CA SER A 19 8.31 5.15 -0.42
C SER A 19 8.29 4.22 0.79
N PHE A 20 8.41 2.90 0.58
CA PHE A 20 8.51 1.93 1.67
C PHE A 20 9.66 2.26 2.64
N THR A 21 10.85 2.49 2.09
CA THR A 21 12.06 2.79 2.88
C THR A 21 11.90 4.09 3.66
N LEU A 22 11.44 5.14 2.98
CA LEU A 22 11.27 6.45 3.58
C LEU A 22 10.22 6.45 4.69
N LEU A 23 9.03 5.88 4.44
CA LEU A 23 7.95 5.79 5.43
C LEU A 23 8.37 4.95 6.65
N SER A 24 9.06 3.83 6.43
CA SER A 24 9.57 2.96 7.51
C SER A 24 10.58 3.68 8.42
N GLY A 25 11.33 4.64 7.88
CA GLY A 25 12.23 5.50 8.64
C GLY A 25 11.48 6.63 9.34
N LEU A 26 10.70 7.42 8.59
CA LEU A 26 10.01 8.61 9.06
C LEU A 26 9.01 8.35 10.19
N ARG A 27 8.31 7.22 10.16
CA ARG A 27 7.32 6.86 11.20
C ARG A 27 7.90 6.80 12.62
N LYS A 28 9.23 6.71 12.77
CA LYS A 28 9.92 6.74 14.07
C LYS A 28 10.06 8.14 14.66
N TYR A 29 9.88 9.17 13.82
CA TYR A 29 10.16 10.56 14.16
C TYR A 29 8.95 11.48 13.93
N VAL A 30 8.01 11.07 13.06
CA VAL A 30 6.84 11.86 12.66
C VAL A 30 5.57 11.08 12.96
N SER A 31 4.67 11.67 13.74
CA SER A 31 3.38 11.08 14.11
C SER A 31 2.26 11.37 13.11
N ASP A 32 2.28 12.52 12.42
CA ASP A 32 1.30 12.88 11.38
C ASP A 32 1.90 12.70 9.98
N LEU A 33 1.98 11.43 9.55
CA LEU A 33 2.54 11.02 8.27
C LEU A 33 1.43 10.58 7.31
N THR A 34 1.43 11.13 6.09
CA THR A 34 0.49 10.74 5.03
C THR A 34 1.26 10.32 3.78
N ALA A 35 0.95 9.14 3.24
CA ALA A 35 1.46 8.65 1.97
C ALA A 35 0.41 8.85 0.87
N LEU A 36 0.72 9.68 -0.12
CA LEU A 36 -0.02 9.78 -1.38
C LEU A 36 0.62 8.85 -2.39
N VAL A 37 -0.13 7.84 -2.80
CA VAL A 37 0.41 6.70 -3.55
C VAL A 37 -0.05 6.73 -5.00
N ASN A 38 0.89 6.61 -5.94
CA ASN A 38 0.56 6.47 -7.36
C ASN A 38 -0.28 5.20 -7.61
N MET A 39 -1.18 5.27 -8.60
CA MET A 39 -2.09 4.17 -8.98
C MET A 39 -1.95 3.79 -10.45
N ALA A 40 -0.82 4.11 -11.07
CA ALA A 40 -0.58 3.88 -12.50
C ALA A 40 0.25 2.62 -12.78
N ASP A 41 0.68 1.91 -11.74
CA ASP A 41 1.54 0.74 -11.82
C ASP A 41 0.83 -0.42 -12.55
N ASP A 42 1.49 -1.03 -13.53
CA ASP A 42 0.98 -2.13 -14.36
C ASP A 42 1.92 -3.36 -14.39
N GLY A 43 2.99 -3.33 -13.61
CA GLY A 43 4.02 -4.38 -13.61
C GLY A 43 3.73 -5.63 -12.76
N GLY A 44 4.19 -6.79 -13.24
CA GLY A 44 4.29 -8.04 -12.47
C GLY A 44 2.94 -8.63 -12.01
N SER A 45 2.92 -9.21 -10.80
CA SER A 45 1.70 -9.82 -10.22
C SER A 45 0.59 -8.81 -9.93
N THR A 46 0.92 -7.51 -9.88
CA THR A 46 -0.04 -6.42 -9.71
C THR A 46 -0.82 -6.19 -11.01
N GLY A 47 -0.12 -6.17 -12.15
CA GLY A 47 -0.75 -6.12 -13.48
C GLY A 47 -1.67 -7.30 -13.75
N GLN A 48 -1.23 -8.52 -13.43
CA GLN A 48 -2.06 -9.73 -13.61
C GLN A 48 -3.40 -9.65 -12.87
N LEU A 49 -3.40 -9.20 -11.60
CA LEU A 49 -4.65 -9.05 -10.85
C LEU A 49 -5.56 -7.96 -11.44
N ARG A 50 -4.97 -6.86 -11.91
CA ARG A 50 -5.69 -5.78 -12.58
C ARG A 50 -6.35 -6.28 -13.86
N ASP A 51 -5.63 -7.02 -14.69
CA ASP A 51 -6.13 -7.56 -15.96
C ASP A 51 -7.21 -8.63 -15.76
N GLU A 52 -7.01 -9.54 -14.80
CA GLU A 52 -7.94 -10.66 -14.56
C GLU A 52 -9.21 -10.26 -13.82
N LEU A 53 -9.10 -9.31 -12.87
CA LEU A 53 -10.18 -9.00 -11.94
C LEU A 53 -10.74 -7.59 -12.13
N GLY A 54 -10.15 -6.75 -12.99
CA GLY A 54 -10.61 -5.38 -13.21
C GLY A 54 -10.57 -4.55 -11.92
N VAL A 55 -9.47 -4.65 -11.17
CA VAL A 55 -9.24 -3.97 -9.89
C VAL A 55 -8.10 -2.98 -10.01
N LEU A 56 -8.07 -1.97 -9.15
CA LEU A 56 -6.94 -1.02 -9.12
C LEU A 56 -5.65 -1.70 -8.64
N PRO A 57 -4.46 -1.26 -9.09
CA PRO A 57 -3.21 -1.92 -8.75
C PRO A 57 -2.89 -1.79 -7.26
N PRO A 58 -2.87 -2.88 -6.47
CA PRO A 58 -2.73 -2.77 -5.01
C PRO A 58 -1.27 -2.67 -4.53
N GLY A 59 -0.29 -2.88 -5.41
CA GLY A 59 1.10 -3.15 -5.04
C GLY A 59 1.78 -2.05 -4.21
N ASP A 60 1.73 -0.82 -4.68
CA ASP A 60 2.39 0.32 -4.00
C ASP A 60 1.64 0.77 -2.74
N VAL A 61 0.31 0.70 -2.78
CA VAL A 61 -0.53 0.95 -1.61
C VAL A 61 -0.23 -0.07 -0.52
N ARG A 62 -0.14 -1.36 -0.87
CA ARG A 62 0.29 -2.41 0.04
C ARG A 62 1.65 -2.09 0.67
N GLN A 63 2.64 -1.67 -0.12
CA GLN A 63 3.95 -1.31 0.43
C GLN A 63 3.86 -0.18 1.44
N CYS A 64 3.10 0.88 1.16
CA CYS A 64 2.91 1.98 2.10
C CYS A 64 2.20 1.53 3.39
N LEU A 65 1.15 0.71 3.27
CA LEU A 65 0.44 0.16 4.43
C LEU A 65 1.36 -0.70 5.31
N VAL A 66 2.17 -1.56 4.70
CA VAL A 66 3.14 -2.40 5.40
C VAL A 66 4.22 -1.54 6.08
N ALA A 67 4.73 -0.51 5.40
CA ALA A 67 5.73 0.40 5.95
C ALA A 67 5.23 1.13 7.22
N LEU A 68 3.93 1.46 7.26
CA LEU A 68 3.31 2.16 8.38
C LEU A 68 2.71 1.24 9.46
N SER A 69 2.60 -0.07 9.21
CA SER A 69 2.10 -1.04 10.19
C SER A 69 3.08 -1.25 11.34
N ASP A 70 2.62 -1.30 12.59
CA ASP A 70 3.51 -1.46 13.74
C ASP A 70 3.94 -2.92 14.01
N SER A 71 3.25 -3.92 13.44
CA SER A 71 3.52 -5.34 13.72
C SER A 71 4.49 -5.99 12.71
N PRO A 72 5.71 -6.42 13.12
CA PRO A 72 6.65 -7.09 12.21
C PRO A 72 6.08 -8.35 11.57
N ARG A 73 5.39 -9.21 12.34
CA ARG A 73 4.82 -10.46 11.82
C ARG A 73 3.71 -10.22 10.78
N VAL A 74 2.94 -9.15 10.95
CA VAL A 74 1.91 -8.78 9.97
C VAL A 74 2.57 -8.23 8.70
N ARG A 75 3.66 -7.47 8.82
CA ARG A 75 4.45 -7.06 7.64
C ARG A 75 4.97 -8.27 6.87
N ASP A 76 5.51 -9.26 7.56
CA ASP A 76 6.00 -10.49 6.94
C ASP A 76 4.89 -11.23 6.20
N LEU A 77 3.70 -11.36 6.81
CA LEU A 77 2.53 -11.94 6.17
C LEU A 77 2.11 -11.18 4.91
N PHE A 78 2.03 -9.85 4.97
CA PHE A 78 1.63 -9.02 3.83
C PHE A 78 2.68 -8.94 2.72
N ASN A 79 3.95 -9.23 3.05
CA ASN A 79 5.04 -9.38 2.09
C ASN A 79 5.20 -10.80 1.57
N TYR A 80 4.57 -11.79 2.19
CA TYR A 80 4.66 -13.17 1.76
C TYR A 80 4.22 -13.31 0.30
N ARG A 81 5.09 -13.92 -0.50
CA ARG A 81 4.86 -14.20 -1.91
C ARG A 81 4.79 -15.71 -2.08
N PHE A 82 3.69 -16.18 -2.65
CA PHE A 82 3.51 -17.59 -2.95
C PHE A 82 4.54 -18.03 -3.99
N ASP A 83 5.15 -19.19 -3.76
CA ASP A 83 6.23 -19.77 -4.58
C ASP A 83 5.74 -20.96 -5.43
N ASP A 84 4.57 -21.51 -5.13
CA ASP A 84 3.95 -22.63 -5.84
C ASP A 84 2.44 -22.45 -6.11
N GLY A 85 1.87 -23.45 -6.80
CA GLY A 85 0.44 -23.53 -7.07
C GLY A 85 -0.11 -22.47 -8.02
N SER A 86 -1.43 -22.31 -8.00
CA SER A 86 -2.15 -21.31 -8.81
C SER A 86 -1.94 -19.88 -8.35
N LEU A 87 -1.46 -19.67 -7.12
CA LEU A 87 -1.16 -18.35 -6.57
C LEU A 87 0.30 -17.94 -6.77
N LYS A 88 1.11 -18.79 -7.39
CA LYS A 88 2.55 -18.56 -7.58
C LYS A 88 2.82 -17.17 -8.12
N GLY A 89 3.68 -16.43 -7.43
CA GLY A 89 4.07 -15.09 -7.80
C GLY A 89 3.18 -13.99 -7.21
N HIS A 90 1.99 -14.27 -6.67
CA HIS A 90 1.18 -13.26 -5.99
C HIS A 90 1.72 -12.97 -4.58
N ALA A 91 1.67 -11.70 -4.18
CA ALA A 91 1.85 -11.32 -2.79
C ALA A 91 0.52 -11.46 -2.05
N PHE A 92 0.51 -12.07 -0.87
CA PHE A 92 -0.71 -12.19 -0.04
C PHE A 92 -1.39 -10.85 0.17
N GLY A 93 -0.62 -9.80 0.47
CA GLY A 93 -1.19 -8.46 0.70
C GLY A 93 -1.88 -7.87 -0.54
N ASN A 94 -1.48 -8.24 -1.76
CA ASN A 94 -2.19 -7.83 -2.98
C ASN A 94 -3.54 -8.52 -3.05
N LEU A 95 -3.58 -9.85 -2.86
CA LEU A 95 -4.82 -10.63 -2.85
C LEU A 95 -5.79 -10.14 -1.78
N PHE A 96 -5.27 -9.82 -0.59
CA PHE A 96 -6.04 -9.24 0.50
C PHE A 96 -6.70 -7.91 0.12
N LEU A 97 -5.94 -6.97 -0.45
CA LEU A 97 -6.48 -5.68 -0.88
C LEU A 97 -7.51 -5.83 -2.00
N THR A 98 -7.23 -6.68 -2.98
CA THR A 98 -8.15 -7.02 -4.05
C THR A 98 -9.46 -7.63 -3.51
N ALA A 99 -9.38 -8.52 -2.53
CA ALA A 99 -10.56 -9.09 -1.89
C ALA A 99 -11.37 -8.02 -1.14
N LEU A 100 -10.70 -7.10 -0.43
CA LEU A 100 -11.37 -5.99 0.24
C LEU A 100 -12.07 -5.07 -0.77
N GLU A 101 -11.43 -4.72 -1.89
CA GLU A 101 -12.03 -3.90 -2.94
C GLU A 101 -13.27 -4.56 -3.54
N LYS A 102 -13.21 -5.88 -3.80
CA LYS A 102 -14.38 -6.62 -4.30
C LYS A 102 -15.50 -6.69 -3.27
N MET A 103 -15.16 -6.78 -1.99
CA MET A 103 -16.14 -6.82 -0.91
C MET A 103 -16.82 -5.46 -0.68
N THR A 104 -16.05 -4.36 -0.70
CA THR A 104 -16.56 -3.01 -0.46
C THR A 104 -17.16 -2.38 -1.72
N GLY A 105 -16.76 -2.84 -2.91
CA GLY A 105 -17.04 -2.17 -4.18
C GLY A 105 -16.28 -0.84 -4.35
N SER A 106 -15.32 -0.54 -3.47
CA SER A 106 -14.58 0.72 -3.43
C SER A 106 -13.16 0.49 -2.94
N PHE A 107 -12.18 0.80 -3.80
CA PHE A 107 -10.77 0.69 -3.44
C PHE A 107 -10.40 1.64 -2.30
N GLY A 108 -10.99 2.84 -2.25
CA GLY A 108 -10.76 3.79 -1.16
C GLY A 108 -11.19 3.22 0.19
N GLU A 109 -12.37 2.61 0.26
CA GLU A 109 -12.85 1.93 1.48
C GLU A 109 -12.01 0.70 1.81
N ALA A 110 -11.55 -0.04 0.80
CA ALA A 110 -10.65 -1.17 1.00
C ALA A 110 -9.32 -0.74 1.65
N VAL A 111 -8.75 0.39 1.24
CA VAL A 111 -7.54 0.95 1.86
C VAL A 111 -7.79 1.39 3.30
N GLN A 112 -8.96 1.99 3.59
CA GLN A 112 -9.33 2.37 4.94
C GLN A 112 -9.46 1.16 5.86
N LEU A 113 -10.15 0.10 5.40
CA LEU A 113 -10.29 -1.13 6.17
C LEU A 113 -8.95 -1.85 6.34
N ALA A 114 -8.12 -1.90 5.30
CA ALA A 114 -6.77 -2.45 5.39
C ALA A 114 -5.91 -1.69 6.42
N SER A 115 -6.02 -0.36 6.45
CA SER A 115 -5.32 0.49 7.42
C SER A 115 -5.68 0.14 8.86
N GLN A 116 -6.96 -0.18 9.12
CA GLN A 116 -7.43 -0.62 10.43
C GLN A 116 -6.90 -2.00 10.80
N VAL A 117 -6.99 -2.97 9.87
CA VAL A 117 -6.50 -4.34 10.07
C VAL A 117 -4.98 -4.36 10.35
N LEU A 118 -4.23 -3.52 9.65
CA LEU A 118 -2.78 -3.40 9.79
C LEU A 118 -2.35 -2.53 10.98
N ASN A 119 -3.30 -1.86 11.64
CA ASN A 119 -3.06 -0.90 12.73
C ASN A 119 -1.93 0.08 12.39
N ILE A 120 -2.05 0.76 11.25
CA ILE A 120 -0.99 1.63 10.74
C ILE A 120 -0.87 2.92 11.56
N GLN A 121 0.35 3.47 11.64
CA GLN A 121 0.62 4.81 12.18
C GLN A 121 0.79 5.79 11.02
N GLY A 122 -0.31 6.48 10.66
CA GLY A 122 -0.36 7.43 9.55
C GLY A 122 -1.55 7.17 8.63
N ARG A 123 -1.52 7.77 7.43
CA ARG A 123 -2.56 7.62 6.41
C ARG A 123 -1.95 7.17 5.09
N VAL A 124 -2.64 6.28 4.38
CA VAL A 124 -2.32 5.90 3.00
C VAL A 124 -3.49 6.29 2.12
N ILE A 125 -3.24 7.08 1.09
CA ILE A 125 -4.27 7.65 0.23
C ILE A 125 -3.85 7.40 -1.22
N PRO A 126 -4.67 6.68 -2.02
CA PRO A 126 -4.41 6.55 -3.46
C PRO A 126 -4.62 7.91 -4.15
N THR A 127 -3.75 8.23 -5.10
CA THR A 127 -3.81 9.50 -5.86
C THR A 127 -5.03 9.58 -6.78
N THR A 128 -5.58 8.45 -7.19
CA THR A 128 -6.86 8.35 -7.90
C THR A 128 -7.58 7.06 -7.52
N LEU A 129 -8.91 7.06 -7.68
CA LEU A 129 -9.76 5.86 -7.59
C LEU A 129 -10.26 5.40 -8.97
N THR A 130 -9.74 6.00 -10.04
CA THR A 130 -10.04 5.63 -11.42
C THR A 130 -8.90 4.81 -11.99
N ASP A 131 -9.25 3.88 -12.88
CA ASP A 131 -8.26 3.14 -13.65
C ASP A 131 -7.51 4.10 -14.60
N ILE A 132 -6.19 4.16 -14.49
CA ILE A 132 -5.33 5.08 -15.27
C ILE A 132 -4.11 4.35 -15.82
N THR A 133 -3.56 4.85 -16.91
CA THR A 133 -2.36 4.31 -17.54
C THR A 133 -1.32 5.42 -17.64
N LEU A 134 -0.08 5.11 -17.24
CA LEU A 134 1.06 6.01 -17.45
C LEU A 134 1.55 5.88 -18.90
N CYS A 135 1.79 7.01 -19.56
CA CYS A 135 2.33 7.07 -20.92
C CYS A 135 3.64 7.87 -20.93
N VAL A 136 4.54 7.55 -21.87
CA VAL A 136 5.76 8.31 -22.14
C VAL A 136 5.72 8.82 -23.59
N GLU A 137 6.16 10.05 -23.81
CA GLU A 137 6.32 10.68 -25.12
C GLU A 137 7.78 10.63 -25.58
#